data_AF-A0AA38Z496-F1
#
_entry.id   AF-A0AA38Z496-F1
#
_cell.length_a   1.000
_cell.length_b   1.000
_cell.length_c   1.000
_cell.angle_alpha   90.00
_cell.angle_beta   90.00
_cell.angle_gamma   90.00
#
_symmetry.space_group_name_H-M   'P 1'
#
loop_
_entity.id
_entity.type
_entity.pdbx_description
1 polymer ?
#
loop_
_entity_poly.entity_id
_entity_poly.type
_entity_poly.pdbx_seq_one_letter_code
_entity_poly.pdbx_strand_id
1 'polypeptide(L)'
;MYLIFFIFLELCSVFSSFAAPIASSSELPHGKNASGGCPLNFDVLRKLSAGAESVAFTDVATECQNLLQAIRILRAEYPRSSGKFYLPSDASEACRDSFQALVDESIPGFDTRSSCGVQTEWISLACMNVTTPSQFESRIPEPKMQDIRHYCNQSLKHGSPCRSCRDRLLRLEEAYFRGPDIWNVSDCTGYPFIYAAALVNPFGPSDLRTTKCLFLLDFSSGAKAAKRHKNVVFGVVTGSSVGLLVTVVGVWVLWRRHSRRQRRSNQFTGPVSGLPAIFHRDVKCSNRLLDETFEPELADFGLAKFRPEGPTHMSTKVAGTLGDVAPEYGLYGQLTDRSDVCSFGGCAS
;
A
#
# COMPACT_ATOMS: atom_id res chain seq x y z
N MET A 1 -12.95 -10.20 -29.47
CA MET A 1 -12.97 -11.38 -28.58
C MET A 1 -11.57 -11.81 -28.16
N TYR A 2 -10.55 -11.71 -29.03
CA TYR A 2 -9.15 -12.08 -28.71
C TYR A 2 -8.43 -11.17 -27.70
N LEU A 3 -8.75 -9.87 -27.62
CA LEU A 3 -8.10 -8.95 -26.67
C LEU A 3 -8.45 -9.21 -25.20
N ILE A 4 -9.62 -9.81 -24.92
CA ILE A 4 -10.09 -10.12 -23.56
C ILE A 4 -9.45 -11.42 -23.04
N PHE A 5 -9.10 -12.34 -23.94
CA PHE A 5 -8.47 -13.62 -23.60
C PHE A 5 -7.00 -13.43 -23.17
N PHE A 6 -6.28 -12.49 -23.78
CA PHE A 6 -4.89 -12.16 -23.40
C PHE A 6 -4.79 -11.47 -22.03
N ILE A 7 -5.76 -10.64 -21.66
CA ILE A 7 -5.78 -9.98 -20.35
C ILE A 7 -6.08 -10.98 -19.22
N PHE A 8 -6.81 -12.06 -19.49
CA PHE A 8 -7.12 -13.11 -18.52
C PHE A 8 -5.94 -14.07 -18.27
N LEU A 9 -5.06 -14.27 -19.26
CA LEU A 9 -3.86 -15.11 -19.14
C LEU A 9 -2.74 -14.42 -18.34
N GLU A 10 -2.57 -13.11 -18.49
CA GLU A 10 -1.61 -12.31 -17.71
C GLU A 10 -2.00 -12.16 -16.24
N LEU A 11 -3.27 -12.33 -15.88
CA LEU A 11 -3.73 -12.31 -14.48
C LEU A 11 -3.51 -13.65 -13.76
N CYS A 12 -3.31 -14.76 -14.48
CA CYS A 12 -3.06 -16.07 -13.86
C CYS A 12 -1.58 -16.32 -13.51
N SER A 13 -0.64 -15.64 -14.18
CA SER A 13 0.81 -15.75 -13.90
C SER A 13 1.22 -15.05 -12.61
N VAL A 14 0.43 -14.08 -12.13
CA VAL A 14 0.72 -13.33 -10.89
C VAL A 14 0.30 -14.09 -9.61
N PHE A 15 -0.60 -15.08 -9.72
CA PHE A 15 -1.11 -15.82 -8.55
C PHE A 15 -0.35 -17.11 -8.21
N SER A 16 0.61 -17.55 -9.04
CA SER A 16 1.33 -18.82 -8.81
C SER A 16 2.56 -18.71 -7.91
N SER A 17 2.94 -17.51 -7.45
CA SER A 17 4.16 -17.29 -6.65
C SER A 17 3.99 -17.36 -5.13
N PHE A 18 2.80 -17.74 -4.62
CA PHE A 18 2.57 -17.95 -3.18
C PHE A 18 2.53 -19.43 -2.84
N ALA A 19 3.65 -20.11 -2.99
CA ALA A 19 3.92 -21.39 -2.33
C ALA A 19 5.28 -21.28 -1.63
N ALA A 20 5.28 -20.86 -0.37
CA ALA A 20 6.46 -20.96 0.48
C ALA A 20 6.61 -22.42 0.97
N PRO A 21 7.82 -22.97 0.96
CA PRO A 21 8.05 -24.34 1.43
C PRO A 21 7.93 -24.41 2.95
N ILE A 22 7.24 -25.45 3.42
CA ILE A 22 7.19 -25.82 4.84
C ILE A 22 8.55 -26.41 5.20
N ALA A 23 9.36 -25.68 5.97
CA ALA A 23 10.60 -26.19 6.53
C ALA A 23 10.30 -26.94 7.84
N SER A 24 10.75 -28.19 7.87
CA SER A 24 10.60 -29.18 8.94
C SER A 24 11.28 -28.73 10.23
N SER A 25 10.55 -28.82 11.34
CA SER A 25 11.09 -28.74 12.70
C SER A 25 12.04 -29.90 12.97
N SER A 26 13.32 -29.61 13.21
CA SER A 26 14.27 -30.54 13.81
C SER A 26 14.29 -30.32 15.32
N GLU A 27 13.83 -31.32 16.07
CA GLU A 27 14.05 -31.45 17.51
C GLU A 27 15.51 -31.81 17.84
N LEU A 28 15.89 -31.47 19.09
CA LEU A 28 16.92 -32.03 19.99
C LEU A 28 18.25 -31.27 20.16
N PRO A 29 18.94 -31.41 21.33
CA PRO A 29 18.53 -32.06 22.58
C PRO A 29 18.60 -31.16 23.84
N HIS A 30 17.69 -31.47 24.76
CA HIS A 30 17.81 -31.18 26.18
C HIS A 30 19.13 -31.76 26.74
N GLY A 31 20.09 -30.89 27.07
CA GLY A 31 21.32 -31.25 27.78
C GLY A 31 21.24 -30.87 29.25
N LYS A 32 20.92 -31.84 30.12
CA LYS A 32 21.26 -31.80 31.55
C LYS A 32 22.54 -32.60 31.77
N ASN A 33 23.60 -31.99 32.31
CA ASN A 33 24.15 -32.35 33.63
C ASN A 33 25.43 -31.58 34.03
N ALA A 34 25.32 -30.89 35.17
CA ALA A 34 26.27 -30.69 36.27
C ALA A 34 27.61 -29.92 36.08
N SER A 35 27.53 -28.59 35.95
CA SER A 35 28.07 -27.55 36.88
C SER A 35 28.08 -26.19 36.16
N GLY A 36 27.22 -25.24 36.58
CA GLY A 36 27.22 -23.86 36.06
C GLY A 36 26.39 -23.59 34.80
N GLY A 37 25.14 -24.06 34.73
CA GLY A 37 24.21 -23.67 33.65
C GLY A 37 23.60 -22.27 33.87
N CYS A 38 23.15 -21.61 32.80
CA CYS A 38 22.48 -20.31 32.93
C CYS A 38 21.13 -20.45 33.67
N PRO A 39 20.89 -19.70 34.77
CA PRO A 39 19.63 -19.77 35.50
C PRO A 39 18.50 -18.92 34.88
N LEU A 40 18.75 -18.18 33.79
CA LEU A 40 17.72 -17.39 33.11
C LEU A 40 16.77 -18.28 32.31
N ASN A 41 15.49 -17.91 32.30
CA ASN A 41 14.48 -18.59 31.52
C ASN A 41 14.27 -17.89 30.16
N PHE A 42 14.93 -18.40 29.12
CA PHE A 42 14.81 -17.86 27.76
C PHE A 42 13.48 -18.17 27.07
N ASP A 43 12.68 -19.11 27.58
CA ASP A 43 11.37 -19.43 27.01
C ASP A 43 10.39 -18.26 27.13
N VAL A 44 10.65 -17.33 28.07
CA VAL A 44 9.89 -16.07 28.17
C VAL A 44 9.96 -15.28 26.86
N LEU A 45 11.15 -15.12 26.31
CA LEU A 45 11.34 -14.40 25.05
C LEU A 45 10.76 -15.17 23.86
N ARG A 46 10.94 -16.50 23.83
CA ARG A 46 10.33 -17.35 22.78
C ARG A 46 8.80 -17.26 22.78
N LYS A 47 8.17 -17.25 23.95
CA LYS A 47 6.71 -17.08 24.08
C LYS A 47 6.25 -15.70 23.63
N LEU A 48 7.02 -14.66 23.94
CA LEU A 48 6.73 -13.29 23.51
C LEU A 48 6.90 -13.13 21.99
N SER A 49 7.86 -13.85 21.37
CA SER A 49 8.11 -13.81 19.93
C SER A 49 7.25 -14.76 19.10
N ALA A 50 6.66 -15.82 19.69
CA ALA A 50 5.85 -16.83 18.99
C ALA A 50 4.62 -16.28 18.24
N GLY A 51 4.19 -15.05 18.54
CA GLY A 51 3.12 -14.35 17.83
C GLY A 51 3.58 -13.22 16.91
N ALA A 52 4.89 -12.99 16.78
CA ALA A 52 5.47 -11.96 15.93
C ALA A 52 5.82 -12.54 14.55
N GLU A 53 5.41 -11.87 13.48
CA GLU A 53 6.01 -12.10 12.16
C GLU A 53 7.51 -11.75 12.22
N SER A 54 8.33 -12.44 11.41
CA SER A 54 9.79 -12.26 11.34
C SER A 54 10.13 -10.76 11.41
N VAL A 55 10.80 -10.36 12.49
CA VAL A 55 11.20 -8.97 12.69
C VAL A 55 12.17 -8.64 11.57
N ALA A 56 11.73 -7.80 10.63
CA ALA A 56 12.61 -7.33 9.57
C ALA A 56 13.74 -6.54 10.24
N PHE A 57 14.98 -6.99 10.04
CA PHE A 57 16.17 -6.31 10.53
C PHE A 57 16.09 -4.83 10.13
N THR A 58 16.05 -3.94 11.12
CA THR A 58 15.86 -2.51 10.87
C THR A 58 17.20 -1.82 10.69
N ASP A 59 17.95 -1.71 11.78
CA ASP A 59 19.30 -1.16 11.81
C ASP A 59 20.00 -1.61 13.10
N VAL A 60 21.33 -1.61 13.10
CA VAL A 60 22.13 -2.12 14.24
C VAL A 60 21.77 -1.42 15.55
N ALA A 61 21.54 -0.10 15.55
CA ALA A 61 21.26 0.63 16.78
C ALA A 61 19.89 0.25 17.36
N THR A 62 18.86 0.13 16.52
CA THR A 62 17.54 -0.35 16.93
C THR A 62 17.58 -1.78 17.43
N GLU A 63 18.32 -2.68 16.76
CA GLU A 63 18.46 -4.06 17.23
C GLU A 63 19.20 -4.12 18.59
N CYS A 64 20.28 -3.36 18.76
CA CYS A 64 20.98 -3.29 20.05
C CYS A 64 20.08 -2.77 21.18
N GLN A 65 19.20 -1.80 20.90
CA GLN A 65 18.19 -1.35 21.86
C GLN A 65 17.21 -2.47 22.20
N ASN A 66 16.64 -3.15 21.19
CA ASN A 66 15.71 -4.26 21.40
C ASN A 66 16.34 -5.40 22.21
N LEU A 67 17.59 -5.74 21.92
CA LEU A 67 18.36 -6.76 22.65
C LEU A 67 18.59 -6.36 24.11
N LEU A 68 18.91 -5.09 24.38
CA LEU A 68 19.02 -4.59 25.75
C LEU A 68 17.69 -4.73 26.50
N GLN A 69 16.56 -4.43 25.85
CA GLN A 69 15.24 -4.61 26.44
C GLN A 69 14.92 -6.10 26.69
N ALA A 70 15.33 -7.00 25.78
CA ALA A 70 15.21 -8.44 25.96
C ALA A 70 16.01 -8.94 27.18
N ILE A 71 17.23 -8.44 27.37
CA ILE A 71 18.04 -8.74 28.57
C ILE A 71 17.33 -8.28 29.84
N ARG A 72 16.75 -7.07 29.85
CA ARG A 72 15.99 -6.56 31.00
C ARG A 72 14.76 -7.42 31.33
N ILE A 73 14.07 -7.95 30.32
CA ILE A 73 12.95 -8.89 30.50
C ILE A 73 13.43 -10.16 31.19
N LEU A 74 14.51 -10.78 30.69
CA LEU A 74 15.09 -12.00 31.29
C LEU A 74 15.53 -11.74 32.74
N ARG A 75 16.17 -10.59 32.98
CA ARG A 75 16.57 -10.16 34.33
C ARG A 75 15.39 -9.89 35.25
N ALA A 76 14.21 -9.52 34.73
CA ALA A 76 13.02 -9.34 35.55
C ALA A 76 12.34 -10.65 35.93
N GLU A 77 12.55 -11.73 35.16
CA GLU A 77 12.05 -13.06 35.52
C GLU A 77 12.85 -13.67 36.68
N TYR A 78 14.14 -13.35 36.76
CA TYR A 78 15.05 -13.97 37.73
C TYR A 78 14.76 -13.63 39.22
N PRO A 79 14.46 -12.38 39.63
CA PRO A 79 14.06 -12.07 41.00
C PRO A 79 12.80 -12.81 41.45
N ARG A 80 11.89 -13.16 40.54
CA ARG A 80 10.66 -13.89 40.85
C ARG A 80 10.92 -15.32 41.29
N SER A 81 11.95 -15.95 40.71
CA SER A 81 12.32 -17.35 41.00
C SER A 81 13.40 -17.47 42.07
N SER A 82 14.32 -16.51 42.17
CA SER A 82 15.50 -16.59 43.03
C SER A 82 15.52 -15.61 44.22
N GLY A 83 14.69 -14.56 44.19
CA GLY A 83 14.75 -13.46 45.17
C GLY A 83 15.97 -12.55 45.03
N LYS A 84 16.75 -12.66 43.94
CA LYS A 84 17.99 -11.89 43.71
C LYS A 84 17.92 -11.06 42.42
N PHE A 85 18.57 -9.90 42.41
CA PHE A 85 18.74 -9.03 41.23
C PHE A 85 20.01 -9.30 40.42
N TYR A 86 20.97 -10.02 41.00
CA TYR A 86 22.26 -10.30 40.39
C TYR A 86 22.37 -11.77 40.00
N LEU A 87 23.00 -12.03 38.86
CA LEU A 87 23.37 -13.39 38.48
C LEU A 87 24.73 -13.75 39.06
N PRO A 88 24.93 -15.02 39.45
CA PRO A 88 26.26 -15.52 39.79
C PRO A 88 27.25 -15.29 38.64
N SER A 89 28.48 -14.86 38.96
CA SER A 89 29.50 -14.56 37.95
C SER A 89 29.89 -15.80 37.14
N ASP A 90 29.89 -16.98 37.78
CA ASP A 90 30.14 -18.29 37.17
C ASP A 90 29.05 -18.71 36.16
N ALA A 91 27.85 -18.14 36.23
CA ALA A 91 26.79 -18.39 35.27
C ALA A 91 26.75 -17.39 34.10
N SER A 92 27.56 -16.32 34.14
CA SER A 92 27.43 -15.20 33.21
C SER A 92 27.80 -15.55 31.78
N GLU A 93 28.87 -16.34 31.60
CA GLU A 93 29.29 -16.82 30.27
C GLU A 93 28.23 -17.75 29.69
N ALA A 94 27.77 -18.74 30.45
CA ALA A 94 26.71 -19.65 30.02
C ALA A 94 25.42 -18.92 29.65
N CYS A 95 25.07 -17.85 30.38
CA CYS A 95 23.90 -17.03 30.07
C CYS A 95 24.07 -16.19 28.81
N ARG A 96 25.26 -15.63 28.59
CA ARG A 96 25.57 -14.92 27.35
C ARG A 96 25.46 -15.85 26.15
N ASP A 97 26.04 -17.05 26.23
CA ASP A 97 26.04 -17.99 25.11
C ASP A 97 24.61 -18.47 24.79
N SER A 98 23.80 -18.70 25.82
CA SER A 98 22.37 -19.00 25.66
C SER A 98 21.59 -17.84 25.02
N PHE A 99 21.94 -16.59 25.34
CA PHE A 99 21.34 -15.41 24.72
C PHE A 99 21.77 -15.25 23.26
N GLN A 100 23.06 -15.42 22.95
CA GLN A 100 23.58 -15.35 21.58
C GLN A 100 22.90 -16.40 20.70
N ALA A 101 22.72 -17.64 21.20
CA ALA A 101 22.00 -18.68 20.47
C ALA A 101 20.55 -18.26 20.12
N LEU A 102 19.84 -17.61 21.06
CA LEU A 102 18.49 -17.08 20.80
C LEU A 102 18.50 -15.94 19.76
N VAL A 103 19.54 -15.11 19.77
CA VAL A 103 19.71 -14.05 18.77
C VAL A 103 20.00 -14.64 17.40
N ASP A 104 20.84 -15.67 17.30
CA ASP A 104 21.17 -16.34 16.05
C ASP A 104 19.94 -17.02 15.41
N GLU A 105 18.98 -17.50 16.23
CA GLU A 105 17.67 -17.99 15.74
C GLU A 105 16.86 -16.87 15.04
N SER A 106 17.01 -15.62 15.47
CA SER A 106 16.21 -14.48 14.99
C SER A 106 16.93 -13.65 13.92
N ILE A 107 18.24 -13.46 14.05
CA ILE A 107 19.11 -12.65 13.19
C ILE A 107 20.41 -13.44 12.95
N PRO A 108 20.43 -14.36 11.96
CA PRO A 108 21.58 -15.20 11.70
C PRO A 108 22.86 -14.39 11.44
N GLY A 109 23.93 -14.71 12.17
CA GLY A 109 25.23 -14.07 11.99
C GLY A 109 25.39 -12.70 12.67
N PHE A 110 24.42 -12.25 13.47
CA PHE A 110 24.53 -11.01 14.23
C PHE A 110 25.26 -11.24 15.57
N ASP A 111 26.52 -10.83 15.63
CA ASP A 111 27.31 -10.89 16.86
C ASP A 111 26.96 -9.71 17.78
N THR A 112 26.30 -10.02 18.90
CA THR A 112 25.87 -9.02 19.90
C THR A 112 27.03 -8.35 20.63
N ARG A 113 28.20 -9.01 20.72
CA ARG A 113 29.38 -8.47 21.41
C ARG A 113 30.04 -7.39 20.57
N SER A 114 30.34 -7.69 19.31
CA SER A 114 31.01 -6.75 18.41
C SER A 114 30.07 -5.63 17.94
N SER A 115 28.78 -5.95 17.72
CA SER A 115 27.81 -4.97 17.20
C SER A 115 27.26 -4.04 18.28
N CYS A 116 26.98 -4.57 19.48
CA CYS A 116 26.29 -3.82 20.54
C CYS A 116 27.15 -3.54 21.77
N GLY A 117 28.37 -4.09 21.84
CA GLY A 117 29.24 -3.96 23.00
C GLY A 117 28.72 -4.67 24.25
N VAL A 118 27.84 -5.68 24.09
CA VAL A 118 27.28 -6.45 25.21
C VAL A 118 28.42 -7.27 25.84
N GLN A 119 28.87 -6.84 27.02
CA GLN A 119 29.90 -7.55 27.78
C GLN A 119 29.27 -8.51 28.81
N THR A 120 30.03 -9.50 29.28
CA THR A 120 29.59 -10.51 30.27
C THR A 120 29.14 -9.89 31.60
N GLU A 121 29.68 -8.72 31.92
CA GLU A 121 29.42 -7.90 33.09
C GLU A 121 27.98 -7.36 33.08
N TRP A 122 27.33 -7.23 31.92
CA TRP A 122 25.97 -6.68 31.85
C TRP A 122 24.94 -7.58 32.53
N ILE A 123 25.24 -8.89 32.61
CA ILE A 123 24.36 -9.90 33.17
C ILE A 123 24.70 -10.17 34.66
N SER A 124 25.97 -10.14 35.05
CA SER A 124 26.41 -10.41 36.44
C SER A 124 26.45 -9.19 37.34
N LEU A 125 26.70 -7.98 36.80
CA LEU A 125 27.06 -6.85 37.63
C LEU A 125 25.81 -6.22 38.27
N ALA A 126 25.87 -6.08 39.59
CA ALA A 126 24.85 -5.42 40.38
C ALA A 126 24.96 -3.89 40.23
N CYS A 127 23.84 -3.19 40.05
CA CYS A 127 23.83 -1.74 40.11
C CYS A 127 23.99 -1.27 41.55
N MET A 128 25.00 -0.44 41.85
CA MET A 128 25.24 0.10 43.19
C MET A 128 25.27 -0.96 44.30
N ASN A 129 25.77 -2.16 44.01
CA ASN A 129 25.74 -3.32 44.93
C ASN A 129 24.33 -3.72 45.42
N VAL A 130 23.27 -3.34 44.69
CA VAL A 130 21.90 -3.78 44.96
C VAL A 130 21.73 -5.21 44.46
N THR A 131 21.68 -6.15 45.40
CA THR A 131 21.61 -7.59 45.10
C THR A 131 20.23 -8.18 45.37
N THR A 132 19.38 -7.50 46.15
CA THR A 132 18.08 -8.00 46.61
C THR A 132 16.97 -6.95 46.51
N PRO A 133 15.70 -7.38 46.47
CA PRO A 133 14.53 -6.49 46.54
C PRO A 133 14.53 -5.55 47.73
N SER A 134 14.85 -6.05 48.92
CA SER A 134 14.89 -5.25 50.13
C SER A 134 15.95 -4.14 50.06
N GLN A 135 17.13 -4.44 49.51
CA GLN A 135 18.17 -3.43 49.29
C GLN A 135 17.79 -2.38 48.23
N PHE A 136 17.02 -2.77 47.23
CA PHE A 136 16.47 -1.82 46.25
C PHE A 136 15.49 -0.86 46.94
N GLU A 137 14.54 -1.41 47.70
CA GLU A 137 13.52 -0.63 48.40
C GLU A 137 14.13 0.29 49.47
N SER A 138 15.16 -0.15 50.20
CA SER A 138 15.81 0.66 51.23
C SER A 138 16.50 1.93 50.70
N ARG A 139 16.77 2.00 49.38
CA ARG A 139 17.38 3.18 48.75
C ARG A 139 16.36 4.26 48.39
N ILE A 140 15.08 3.90 48.35
CA ILE A 140 14.03 4.76 47.84
C ILE A 140 13.12 5.15 49.02
N PRO A 141 12.81 6.44 49.22
CA PRO A 141 11.87 6.85 50.26
C PRO A 141 10.52 6.15 50.11
N GLU A 142 9.98 5.65 51.22
CA GLU A 142 8.74 4.88 51.26
C GLU A 142 7.56 5.54 50.52
N PRO A 143 7.32 6.87 50.58
CA PRO A 143 6.25 7.50 49.81
C PRO A 143 6.39 7.29 48.29
N LYS A 144 7.61 7.34 47.76
CA LYS A 144 7.87 7.08 46.33
C LYS A 144 7.71 5.60 46.00
N MET A 145 8.05 4.70 46.93
CA MET A 145 7.80 3.27 46.77
C MET A 145 6.30 2.95 46.74
N GLN A 146 5.51 3.61 47.59
CA GLN A 146 4.05 3.49 47.58
C GLN A 146 3.45 3.97 46.26
N ASP A 147 3.95 5.06 45.68
CA ASP A 147 3.54 5.50 44.34
C ASP A 147 3.79 4.40 43.29
N ILE A 148 4.95 3.74 43.30
CA ILE A 148 5.22 2.63 42.37
C ILE A 148 4.23 1.49 42.60
N ARG A 149 4.04 1.07 43.85
CA ARG A 149 3.09 0.00 44.20
C ARG A 149 1.67 0.36 43.78
N HIS A 150 1.27 1.62 43.88
CA HIS A 150 -0.06 2.08 43.48
C HIS A 150 -0.23 2.10 41.95
N TYR A 151 0.69 2.73 41.22
CA TYR A 151 0.52 2.94 39.78
C TYR A 151 0.91 1.72 38.92
N CYS A 152 1.80 0.84 39.40
CA CYS A 152 2.30 -0.29 38.62
C CYS A 152 1.67 -1.64 38.97
N ASN A 153 0.98 -1.76 40.12
CA ASN A 153 0.24 -2.97 40.52
C ASN A 153 -1.13 -3.06 39.84
N GLN A 154 -1.13 -3.02 38.50
CA GLN A 154 -2.33 -3.11 37.67
C GLN A 154 -1.98 -3.55 36.26
N SER A 155 -2.99 -3.84 35.44
CA SER A 155 -2.78 -4.14 34.01
C SER A 155 -2.29 -2.90 33.27
N LEU A 156 -1.10 -2.98 32.67
CA LEU A 156 -0.47 -1.90 31.89
C LEU A 156 -0.97 -1.83 30.45
N LYS A 157 -2.28 -1.99 30.24
CA LYS A 157 -2.94 -1.84 28.94
C LYS A 157 -2.88 -0.37 28.49
N HIS A 158 -2.89 -0.14 27.17
CA HIS A 158 -2.62 1.14 26.51
C HIS A 158 -3.17 2.41 27.20
N GLY A 159 -2.36 3.47 27.17
CA GLY A 159 -2.78 4.85 27.43
C GLY A 159 -2.36 5.37 28.80
N SER A 160 -3.31 5.42 29.74
CA SER A 160 -3.11 6.07 31.03
C SER A 160 -2.34 5.23 32.07
N PRO A 161 -2.64 3.94 32.32
CA PRO A 161 -1.98 3.21 33.41
C PRO A 161 -0.48 3.01 33.14
N CYS A 162 -0.16 2.65 31.89
CA CYS A 162 1.23 2.50 31.45
C CYS A 162 2.03 3.81 31.59
N ARG A 163 1.46 4.94 31.15
CA ARG A 163 2.15 6.24 31.22
C ARG A 163 2.38 6.65 32.67
N SER A 164 1.37 6.51 33.53
CA SER A 164 1.49 6.85 34.95
C SER A 164 2.55 5.99 35.65
N CYS A 165 2.54 4.67 35.45
CA CYS A 165 3.58 3.80 36.01
C CYS A 165 4.98 4.17 35.50
N ARG A 166 5.16 4.31 34.18
CA ARG A 166 6.46 4.70 33.59
C ARG A 166 6.97 6.05 34.09
N ASP A 167 6.11 7.06 34.21
CA ASP A 167 6.51 8.39 34.69
C ASP A 167 7.08 8.32 36.11
N ARG A 168 6.49 7.52 37.00
CA ARG A 168 7.04 7.32 38.35
C ARG A 168 8.38 6.59 38.33
N LEU A 169 8.52 5.58 37.47
CA LEU A 169 9.78 4.83 37.33
C LEU A 169 10.92 5.69 36.78
N LEU A 170 10.66 6.51 35.77
CA LEU A 170 11.64 7.46 35.21
C LEU A 170 12.11 8.47 36.26
N ARG A 171 11.20 8.98 37.10
CA ARG A 171 11.57 9.88 38.20
C ARG A 171 12.43 9.19 39.26
N LEU A 172 12.21 7.89 39.51
CA LEU A 172 13.08 7.13 40.41
C LEU A 172 14.47 6.91 39.80
N GLU A 173 14.51 6.55 38.51
CA GLU A 173 15.75 6.38 37.77
C GLU A 173 16.62 7.64 37.88
N GLU A 174 16.07 8.80 37.52
CA GLU A 174 16.79 10.07 37.52
C GLU A 174 17.27 10.49 38.92
N ALA A 175 16.49 10.19 39.96
CA ALA A 175 16.80 10.62 41.32
C ALA A 175 17.76 9.68 42.07
N TYR A 176 17.76 8.38 41.77
CA TYR A 176 18.45 7.37 42.59
C TYR A 176 19.40 6.46 41.81
N PHE A 177 19.28 6.39 40.48
CA PHE A 177 20.02 5.44 39.64
C PHE A 177 20.80 6.11 38.50
N ARG A 178 20.86 7.45 38.46
CA ARG A 178 21.61 8.25 37.49
C ARG A 178 22.72 9.04 38.19
N GLY A 179 23.97 8.94 37.72
CA GLY A 179 25.12 9.64 38.30
C GLY A 179 26.36 9.66 37.38
N PRO A 180 27.17 10.73 37.39
CA PRO A 180 28.33 10.91 36.49
C PRO A 180 29.51 9.97 36.76
N ASP A 181 29.57 9.35 37.95
CA ASP A 181 30.66 8.43 38.36
C ASP A 181 30.30 6.95 38.18
N ILE A 182 29.16 6.62 37.55
CA ILE A 182 28.72 5.23 37.31
C ILE A 182 29.46 4.69 36.08
N TRP A 183 30.79 4.59 36.16
CA TRP A 183 31.63 4.33 34.99
C TRP A 183 31.71 2.86 34.54
N ASN A 184 31.08 1.91 35.24
CA ASN A 184 31.26 0.49 34.90
C ASN A 184 30.03 -0.43 35.02
N VAL A 185 28.83 0.07 35.31
CA VAL A 185 27.60 -0.76 35.24
C VAL A 185 26.65 -0.16 34.21
N SER A 186 26.64 -0.74 33.00
CA SER A 186 25.98 -0.17 31.81
C SER A 186 24.45 -0.07 31.88
N ASP A 187 23.78 -0.74 32.83
CA ASP A 187 22.31 -0.81 32.87
C ASP A 187 21.67 -0.55 34.25
N CYS A 188 22.24 0.35 35.04
CA CYS A 188 21.60 0.83 36.28
C CYS A 188 20.21 1.44 36.04
N THR A 189 20.01 2.05 34.87
CA THR A 189 18.75 2.69 34.48
C THR A 189 17.61 1.69 34.30
N GLY A 190 17.92 0.42 34.04
CA GLY A 190 16.93 -0.65 33.93
C GLY A 190 16.34 -1.11 35.27
N TYR A 191 17.01 -0.88 36.40
CA TYR A 191 16.64 -1.49 37.69
C TYR A 191 15.21 -1.15 38.17
N PRO A 192 14.74 0.11 38.12
CA PRO A 192 13.36 0.43 38.46
C PRO A 192 12.33 -0.34 37.62
N PHE A 193 12.59 -0.49 36.32
CA PHE A 193 11.72 -1.21 35.40
C PHE A 193 11.73 -2.72 35.65
N ILE A 194 12.91 -3.30 35.92
CA ILE A 194 13.06 -4.70 36.30
C ILE A 194 12.31 -4.97 37.61
N TYR A 195 12.50 -4.15 38.65
CA TYR A 195 11.79 -4.27 39.93
C TYR A 195 10.26 -4.19 39.74
N ALA A 196 9.78 -3.20 38.98
CA ALA A 196 8.36 -3.01 38.75
C ALA A 196 7.73 -4.19 38.00
N ALA A 197 8.39 -4.69 36.95
CA ALA A 197 7.92 -5.85 36.20
C ALA A 197 7.96 -7.13 37.05
N ALA A 198 9.03 -7.32 37.82
CA ALA A 198 9.27 -8.55 38.57
C ALA A 198 8.38 -8.67 39.81
N LEU A 199 8.22 -7.59 40.59
CA LEU A 199 7.70 -7.68 41.96
C LEU A 199 6.43 -6.87 42.21
N VAL A 200 6.19 -5.82 41.43
CA VAL A 200 5.03 -4.94 41.62
C VAL A 200 3.90 -5.28 40.66
N ASN A 201 4.23 -5.54 39.39
CA ASN A 201 3.22 -5.83 38.40
C ASN A 201 2.71 -7.28 38.56
N PRO A 202 1.39 -7.49 38.68
CA PRO A 202 0.84 -8.82 38.94
C PRO A 202 0.95 -9.76 37.72
N PHE A 203 1.14 -9.23 36.51
CA PHE A 203 1.23 -10.02 35.27
C PHE A 203 2.67 -10.44 34.94
N GLY A 204 3.66 -9.71 35.45
CA GLY A 204 5.07 -10.06 35.29
C GLY A 204 5.68 -9.68 33.93
N PRO A 205 6.99 -9.91 33.75
CA PRO A 205 7.71 -9.56 32.53
C PRO A 205 7.36 -10.47 31.34
N SER A 206 6.73 -11.63 31.56
CA SER A 206 6.26 -12.52 30.49
C SER A 206 4.96 -12.04 29.83
N ASP A 207 4.27 -11.05 30.39
CA ASP A 207 3.06 -10.49 29.79
C ASP A 207 3.39 -9.49 28.67
N LEU A 208 2.71 -9.60 27.53
CA LEU A 208 2.94 -8.78 26.35
C LEU A 208 2.67 -7.29 26.61
N ARG A 209 1.68 -6.95 27.46
CA ARG A 209 1.33 -5.56 27.76
C ARG A 209 2.36 -4.93 28.68
N THR A 210 2.80 -5.67 29.68
CA THR A 210 3.87 -5.28 30.61
C THR A 210 5.18 -5.09 29.87
N THR A 211 5.51 -6.02 28.96
CA THR A 211 6.70 -5.92 28.12
C THR A 211 6.71 -4.67 27.24
N LYS A 212 5.62 -4.46 26.51
CA LYS A 212 5.45 -3.27 25.66
C LYS A 212 5.50 -1.97 26.46
N CYS A 213 4.95 -1.98 27.67
CA CYS A 213 4.92 -0.79 28.51
C CYS A 213 6.28 -0.50 29.15
N LEU A 214 6.81 -1.43 29.93
CA LEU A 214 7.98 -1.19 30.77
C LEU A 214 9.28 -1.25 29.98
N PHE A 215 9.37 -2.15 29.01
CA PHE A 215 10.57 -2.38 28.21
C PHE A 215 10.46 -1.87 26.78
N LEU A 216 9.36 -1.19 26.40
CA LEU A 216 9.17 -0.63 25.05
C LEU A 216 9.32 -1.63 23.89
N LEU A 217 9.26 -2.93 24.17
CA LEU A 217 9.45 -3.97 23.17
C LEU A 217 8.08 -4.44 22.65
N ASP A 218 7.84 -4.24 21.34
CA ASP A 218 6.53 -4.48 20.71
C ASP A 218 6.57 -5.65 19.73
N PHE A 219 6.19 -6.83 20.20
CA PHE A 219 6.03 -8.03 19.36
C PHE A 219 4.75 -8.02 18.52
N SER A 220 3.87 -7.01 18.67
CA SER A 220 2.56 -6.93 17.98
C SER A 220 2.60 -6.14 16.66
N SER A 221 3.76 -5.62 16.24
CA SER A 221 3.88 -4.58 15.20
C SER A 221 3.51 -5.04 13.77
N GLY A 222 3.59 -6.34 13.44
CA GLY A 222 3.19 -6.87 12.13
C GLY A 222 1.69 -6.78 11.83
N ALA A 223 0.84 -6.91 12.85
CA ALA A 223 -0.62 -6.95 12.67
C ALA A 223 -1.24 -5.63 12.14
N LYS A 224 -0.60 -4.49 12.42
CA LYS A 224 -1.09 -3.17 11.95
C LYS A 224 -0.64 -2.86 10.52
N ALA A 225 0.59 -3.24 10.14
CA ALA A 225 1.10 -3.06 8.79
C ALA A 225 0.36 -3.95 7.78
N ALA A 226 0.14 -5.23 8.14
CA ALA A 226 -0.62 -6.18 7.32
C ALA A 226 -2.08 -5.74 7.10
N LYS A 227 -2.72 -5.16 8.13
CA LYS A 227 -4.09 -4.62 8.02
C LYS A 227 -4.15 -3.38 7.12
N ARG A 228 -3.14 -2.51 7.17
CA ARG A 228 -3.06 -1.33 6.29
C ARG A 228 -2.86 -1.73 4.83
N HIS A 229 -1.98 -2.69 4.56
CA HIS A 229 -1.76 -3.20 3.20
C HIS A 229 -3.01 -3.88 2.63
N LYS A 230 -3.69 -4.74 3.40
CA LYS A 230 -4.94 -5.40 2.97
C LYS A 230 -6.04 -4.38 2.61
N ASN A 231 -6.19 -3.33 3.41
CA ASN A 231 -7.19 -2.29 3.15
C ASN A 231 -6.86 -1.43 1.91
N VAL A 232 -5.58 -1.10 1.70
CA VAL A 232 -5.12 -0.34 0.52
C VAL A 232 -5.28 -1.18 -0.76
N VAL A 233 -4.90 -2.45 -0.73
CA VAL A 233 -5.08 -3.37 -1.87
C VAL A 233 -6.56 -3.53 -2.22
N PHE A 234 -7.43 -3.74 -1.22
CA PHE A 234 -8.88 -3.83 -1.47
C PHE A 234 -9.45 -2.53 -2.06
N GLY A 235 -8.98 -1.36 -1.59
CA GLY A 235 -9.38 -0.06 -2.13
C GLY A 235 -8.96 0.17 -3.59
N VAL A 236 -7.73 -0.24 -3.95
CA VAL A 236 -7.22 -0.10 -5.32
C VAL A 236 -7.96 -1.05 -6.27
N VAL A 237 -8.13 -2.33 -5.89
CA VAL A 237 -8.80 -3.33 -6.74
C VAL A 237 -10.28 -2.98 -6.96
N THR A 238 -10.98 -2.55 -5.91
CA THR A 238 -12.39 -2.12 -6.04
C THR A 238 -12.54 -0.87 -6.89
N GLY A 239 -11.66 0.13 -6.71
CA GLY A 239 -11.66 1.35 -7.53
C GLY A 239 -11.40 1.08 -9.02
N SER A 240 -10.39 0.27 -9.34
CA SER A 240 -10.04 -0.08 -10.74
C SER A 240 -11.16 -0.87 -11.43
N SER A 241 -11.82 -1.77 -10.71
CA SER A 241 -12.92 -2.59 -11.24
C SER A 241 -14.14 -1.74 -11.62
N VAL A 242 -14.51 -0.77 -10.76
CA VAL A 242 -15.62 0.16 -11.04
C VAL A 242 -15.29 1.10 -12.19
N GLY A 243 -14.06 1.64 -12.22
CA GLY A 243 -13.60 2.50 -13.31
C GLY A 243 -13.67 1.83 -14.67
N LEU A 244 -13.24 0.56 -14.76
CA LEU A 244 -13.30 -0.22 -16.01
C LEU A 244 -14.74 -0.50 -16.44
N LEU A 245 -15.64 -0.81 -15.50
CA LEU A 245 -17.04 -1.05 -15.83
C LEU A 245 -17.73 0.21 -16.38
N VAL A 246 -17.45 1.37 -15.80
CA VAL A 246 -18.01 2.65 -16.26
C VAL A 246 -17.52 2.99 -17.67
N THR A 247 -16.23 2.79 -17.96
CA THR A 247 -15.69 3.07 -19.31
C THR A 247 -16.25 2.11 -20.36
N VAL A 248 -16.33 0.81 -20.05
CA VAL A 248 -16.91 -0.20 -20.95
C VAL A 248 -18.38 0.10 -21.24
N VAL A 249 -19.18 0.46 -20.22
CA VAL A 249 -20.57 0.84 -20.40
C VAL A 249 -20.69 2.13 -21.21
N GLY A 250 -19.86 3.14 -20.93
CA GLY A 250 -19.81 4.40 -21.69
C GLY A 250 -19.52 4.18 -23.17
N VAL A 251 -18.49 3.40 -23.49
CA VAL A 251 -18.13 3.03 -24.87
C VAL A 251 -19.25 2.25 -25.53
N TRP A 252 -19.89 1.31 -24.83
CA TRP A 252 -21.03 0.56 -25.37
C TRP A 252 -22.23 1.46 -25.69
N VAL A 253 -22.55 2.42 -24.83
CA VAL A 253 -23.64 3.40 -25.07
C VAL A 253 -23.33 4.28 -26.28
N LEU A 254 -22.09 4.79 -26.40
CA LEU A 254 -21.66 5.60 -27.53
C LEU A 254 -21.69 4.80 -28.83
N TRP A 255 -21.17 3.57 -28.82
CA TRP A 255 -21.21 2.68 -29.97
C TRP A 255 -22.64 2.33 -30.39
N ARG A 256 -23.54 2.08 -29.42
CA ARG A 256 -24.96 1.82 -29.68
C ARG A 256 -25.67 3.04 -30.28
N ARG A 257 -25.32 4.26 -29.86
CA ARG A 257 -25.82 5.51 -30.46
C ARG A 257 -25.29 5.71 -31.88
N HIS A 258 -23.99 5.48 -32.10
CA HIS A 258 -23.35 5.61 -33.40
C HIS A 258 -23.88 4.59 -34.42
N SER A 259 -24.01 3.32 -34.02
CA SER A 259 -24.55 2.25 -34.88
C SER A 259 -26.01 2.54 -35.30
N ARG A 260 -26.83 3.14 -34.42
CA ARG A 260 -28.18 3.61 -34.78
C ARG A 260 -28.16 4.76 -35.78
N ARG A 261 -27.19 5.68 -35.71
CA ARG A 261 -27.02 6.77 -36.69
C ARG A 261 -26.56 6.26 -38.05
N GLN A 262 -25.58 5.35 -38.11
CA GLN A 262 -25.15 4.74 -39.36
C GLN A 262 -26.26 3.94 -40.06
N ARG A 263 -27.13 3.25 -39.30
CA ARG A 263 -28.31 2.58 -39.88
C ARG A 263 -29.33 3.56 -40.50
N ARG A 264 -29.37 4.83 -40.09
CA ARG A 264 -30.19 5.88 -40.73
C ARG A 264 -29.55 6.43 -42.00
N SER A 265 -28.21 6.44 -42.09
CA SER A 265 -27.47 6.87 -43.28
C SER A 265 -27.52 5.83 -44.41
N ASN A 266 -27.37 4.54 -44.08
CA ASN A 266 -27.38 3.45 -45.07
C ASN A 266 -28.78 3.12 -45.65
N GLN A 267 -29.84 3.78 -45.19
CA GLN A 267 -31.18 3.68 -45.79
C GLN A 267 -31.28 4.57 -47.05
N PHE A 268 -30.36 5.53 -47.26
CA PHE A 268 -30.41 6.50 -48.35
C PHE A 268 -29.61 6.06 -49.60
N THR A 269 -28.89 4.94 -49.56
CA THR A 269 -28.08 4.43 -50.67
C THR A 269 -28.54 3.05 -51.17
N GLY A 270 -29.85 2.91 -51.38
CA GLY A 270 -30.41 1.88 -52.27
C GLY A 270 -30.68 2.47 -53.66
N PRO A 271 -30.76 1.67 -54.75
CA PRO A 271 -31.08 2.20 -56.07
C PRO A 271 -32.52 2.75 -56.05
N VAL A 272 -32.66 4.07 -56.05
CA VAL A 272 -33.98 4.73 -56.13
C VAL A 272 -34.36 4.89 -57.61
N SER A 273 -34.96 3.85 -58.18
CA SER A 273 -35.72 3.97 -59.41
C SER A 273 -37.05 4.69 -59.10
N GLY A 274 -37.12 6.00 -59.37
CA GLY A 274 -38.37 6.77 -59.28
C GLY A 274 -38.31 8.17 -58.67
N LEU A 275 -37.13 8.76 -58.42
CA LEU A 275 -37.05 10.19 -58.06
C LEU A 275 -36.93 11.06 -59.32
N PRO A 276 -37.71 12.15 -59.45
CA PRO A 276 -37.60 13.05 -60.58
C PRO A 276 -36.22 13.73 -60.58
N ALA A 277 -35.52 13.64 -61.71
CA ALA A 277 -34.21 14.28 -61.87
C ALA A 277 -34.33 15.80 -61.63
N ILE A 278 -33.36 16.39 -60.94
CA ILE A 278 -33.35 17.83 -60.63
C ILE A 278 -32.33 18.52 -61.54
N PHE A 279 -32.73 19.60 -62.20
CA PHE A 279 -31.83 20.50 -62.91
C PHE A 279 -31.40 21.65 -62.00
N HIS A 280 -30.11 21.92 -61.88
CA HIS A 280 -29.58 22.98 -61.01
C HIS A 280 -29.72 24.36 -61.65
N ARG A 281 -29.46 24.48 -62.97
CA ARG A 281 -29.61 25.71 -63.79
C ARG A 281 -28.66 26.87 -63.45
N ASP A 282 -27.89 26.79 -62.37
CA ASP A 282 -26.86 27.77 -61.98
C ASP A 282 -25.62 27.11 -61.38
N VAL A 283 -25.03 26.17 -62.13
CA VAL A 283 -23.76 25.53 -61.75
C VAL A 283 -22.61 26.47 -62.08
N LYS A 284 -21.98 27.05 -61.06
CA LYS A 284 -20.81 27.93 -61.18
C LYS A 284 -19.81 27.66 -60.06
N CYS A 285 -18.56 28.10 -60.24
CA CYS A 285 -17.50 27.77 -59.29
C CYS A 285 -17.73 28.38 -57.89
N SER A 286 -18.39 29.54 -57.82
CA SER A 286 -18.78 30.18 -56.54
C SER A 286 -19.92 29.45 -55.81
N ASN A 287 -20.62 28.54 -56.49
CA ASN A 287 -21.67 27.70 -55.92
C ASN A 287 -21.14 26.30 -55.55
N ARG A 288 -19.82 26.06 -55.61
CA ARG A 288 -19.19 24.85 -55.05
C ARG A 288 -18.46 25.23 -53.77
N LEU A 289 -18.96 24.72 -52.66
CA LEU A 289 -18.37 24.88 -51.34
C LEU A 289 -17.49 23.65 -51.03
N LEU A 290 -16.56 23.81 -50.10
CA LEU A 290 -15.78 22.69 -49.57
C LEU A 290 -16.21 22.46 -48.12
N ASP A 291 -16.43 21.21 -47.77
CA ASP A 291 -16.70 20.84 -46.38
C ASP A 291 -15.42 20.82 -45.52
N GLU A 292 -15.53 20.51 -44.23
CA GLU A 292 -14.39 20.46 -43.30
C GLU A 292 -13.32 19.42 -43.70
N THR A 293 -13.65 18.50 -44.63
CA THR A 293 -12.75 17.48 -45.17
C THR A 293 -12.23 17.81 -46.57
N PHE A 294 -12.47 19.02 -47.07
CA PHE A 294 -12.11 19.48 -48.41
C PHE A 294 -12.82 18.70 -49.55
N GLU A 295 -13.98 18.10 -49.27
CA GLU A 295 -14.83 17.48 -50.30
C GLU A 295 -15.77 18.52 -50.92
N PRO A 296 -15.96 18.53 -52.26
CA PRO A 296 -16.80 19.51 -52.93
C PRO A 296 -18.30 19.23 -52.76
N GLU A 297 -19.03 20.22 -52.23
CA GLU A 297 -20.48 20.23 -52.13
C GLU A 297 -21.09 21.33 -53.02
N LEU A 298 -22.15 21.00 -53.75
CA LEU A 298 -22.86 21.96 -54.60
C LEU A 298 -23.93 22.69 -53.78
N ALA A 299 -23.93 24.02 -53.84
CA ALA A 299 -24.82 24.91 -53.10
C ALA A 299 -25.66 25.78 -54.06
N ASP A 300 -26.67 26.45 -53.50
CA ASP A 300 -27.56 27.41 -54.19
C ASP A 300 -28.50 26.81 -55.26
N PHE A 301 -29.50 26.07 -54.79
CA PHE A 301 -30.58 25.51 -55.60
C PHE A 301 -31.72 26.50 -55.86
N GLY A 302 -31.52 27.81 -55.69
CA GLY A 302 -32.58 28.82 -55.81
C GLY A 302 -33.25 28.88 -57.19
N LEU A 303 -32.55 28.41 -58.23
CA LEU A 303 -33.05 28.33 -59.60
C LEU A 303 -33.39 26.90 -60.04
N ALA A 304 -33.23 25.91 -59.16
CA ALA A 304 -33.38 24.50 -59.50
C ALA A 304 -34.81 24.14 -59.89
N LYS A 305 -34.95 23.15 -60.77
CA LYS A 305 -36.26 22.72 -61.27
C LYS A 305 -36.31 21.21 -61.48
N PHE A 306 -37.41 20.60 -61.04
CA PHE A 306 -37.67 19.18 -61.26
C PHE A 306 -37.94 18.89 -62.74
N ARG A 307 -37.37 17.79 -63.23
CA ARG A 307 -37.66 17.22 -64.53
C ARG A 307 -39.00 16.48 -64.46
N PRO A 308 -39.99 16.84 -65.30
CA PRO A 308 -41.19 16.03 -65.46
C PRO A 308 -40.85 14.69 -66.12
N GLU A 309 -41.52 13.61 -65.74
CA GLU A 309 -41.32 12.29 -66.33
C GLU A 309 -41.80 12.27 -67.79
N GLY A 310 -40.97 11.75 -68.72
CA GLY A 310 -41.34 11.56 -70.13
C GLY A 310 -40.47 12.32 -71.15
N PRO A 311 -40.46 13.67 -71.18
CA PRO A 311 -39.75 14.41 -72.22
C PRO A 311 -38.23 14.49 -71.99
N THR A 312 -37.44 14.45 -73.07
CA THR A 312 -35.95 14.54 -73.05
C THR A 312 -35.43 15.95 -72.81
N HIS A 313 -36.27 16.96 -72.97
CA HIS A 313 -35.96 18.38 -72.75
C HIS A 313 -37.15 19.10 -72.12
N MET A 314 -36.89 20.17 -71.37
CA MET A 314 -37.93 21.01 -70.80
C MET A 314 -37.81 22.44 -71.35
N SER A 315 -38.86 22.93 -72.01
CA SER A 315 -38.93 24.33 -72.43
C SER A 315 -39.27 25.20 -71.21
N THR A 316 -38.36 26.08 -70.83
CA THR A 316 -38.53 26.96 -69.66
C THR A 316 -37.86 28.30 -69.90
N LYS A 317 -38.33 29.36 -69.22
CA LYS A 317 -37.66 30.67 -69.27
C LYS A 317 -36.20 30.50 -68.85
N VAL A 318 -35.29 31.05 -69.66
CA VAL A 318 -33.85 31.01 -69.39
C VAL A 318 -33.58 31.71 -68.06
N ALA A 319 -32.87 31.01 -67.19
CA ALA A 319 -32.37 31.51 -65.91
C ALA A 319 -31.05 30.79 -65.62
N GLY A 320 -30.09 31.53 -65.07
CA GLY A 320 -28.71 31.12 -64.84
C GLY A 320 -27.76 32.29 -65.07
N THR A 321 -26.47 32.09 -64.81
CA THR A 321 -25.43 33.11 -64.98
C THR A 321 -25.01 33.24 -66.46
N LEU A 322 -24.98 34.47 -66.98
CA LEU A 322 -24.62 34.74 -68.38
C LEU A 322 -23.15 34.35 -68.63
N GLY A 323 -22.92 33.41 -69.55
CA GLY A 323 -21.60 32.83 -69.83
C GLY A 323 -21.44 31.38 -69.37
N ASP A 324 -22.19 30.97 -68.33
CA ASP A 324 -22.20 29.59 -67.80
C ASP A 324 -23.39 28.78 -68.32
N VAL A 325 -24.38 29.44 -68.93
CA VAL A 325 -25.56 28.81 -69.51
C VAL A 325 -25.21 28.12 -70.83
N ALA A 326 -25.58 26.84 -70.95
CA ALA A 326 -25.38 26.05 -72.16
C ALA A 326 -26.05 26.72 -73.38
N PRO A 327 -25.41 26.75 -74.57
CA PRO A 327 -25.88 27.50 -75.73
C PRO A 327 -27.26 27.05 -76.21
N GLU A 328 -27.59 25.76 -76.14
CA GLU A 328 -28.90 25.23 -76.49
C GLU A 328 -30.02 25.68 -75.53
N TYR A 329 -29.69 25.85 -74.24
CA TYR A 329 -30.62 26.38 -73.25
C TYR A 329 -30.76 27.91 -73.39
N GLY A 330 -29.67 28.62 -73.67
CA GLY A 330 -29.67 30.07 -73.89
C GLY A 330 -30.38 30.52 -75.18
N LEU A 331 -30.26 29.76 -76.27
CA LEU A 331 -30.83 30.10 -77.58
C LEU A 331 -32.28 29.63 -77.75
N TYR A 332 -32.59 28.41 -77.29
CA TYR A 332 -33.89 27.76 -77.56
C TYR A 332 -34.75 27.58 -76.30
N GLY A 333 -34.26 27.96 -75.12
CA GLY A 333 -34.95 27.76 -73.84
C GLY A 333 -35.13 26.28 -73.48
N GLN A 334 -34.37 25.37 -74.12
CA GLN A 334 -34.47 23.93 -73.92
C GLN A 334 -33.46 23.48 -72.86
N LEU A 335 -33.97 23.13 -71.68
CA LEU A 335 -33.15 22.63 -70.59
C LEU A 335 -33.05 21.10 -70.66
N THR A 336 -31.83 20.57 -70.71
CA THR A 336 -31.54 19.14 -70.77
C THR A 336 -30.56 18.72 -69.68
N ASP A 337 -30.36 17.41 -69.49
CA ASP A 337 -29.37 16.85 -68.57
C ASP A 337 -27.95 17.28 -68.93
N ARG A 338 -27.69 17.45 -70.23
CA ARG A 338 -26.40 17.91 -70.76
C ARG A 338 -26.14 19.39 -70.51
N SER A 339 -27.18 20.18 -70.23
CA SER A 339 -27.02 21.61 -69.99
C SER A 339 -26.29 21.88 -68.67
N ASP A 340 -26.60 21.15 -67.59
CA ASP A 340 -25.86 21.26 -66.31
C ASP A 340 -24.42 20.68 -66.43
N VAL A 341 -24.21 19.68 -67.28
CA VAL A 341 -22.88 19.11 -67.58
C VAL A 341 -22.00 20.11 -68.34
N CYS A 342 -22.58 20.86 -69.28
CA CYS A 342 -21.87 21.91 -70.01
C CYS A 342 -21.44 23.04 -69.07
N SER A 343 -22.31 23.49 -68.17
CA SER A 343 -21.99 24.48 -67.13
C SER A 343 -20.92 24.00 -66.15
N PHE A 344 -20.90 22.70 -65.83
CA PHE A 344 -19.84 22.11 -65.01
C PHE A 344 -18.45 22.21 -65.66
N GLY A 345 -18.37 22.04 -66.98
CA GLY A 345 -17.13 22.08 -67.75
C GLY A 345 -16.41 23.43 -67.73
N GLY A 346 -17.15 24.54 -67.63
CA GLY A 346 -16.58 25.91 -67.57
C GLY A 346 -15.69 26.16 -66.34
N CYS A 347 -15.79 25.30 -65.34
CA CYS A 347 -15.03 25.38 -64.10
C CYS A 347 -13.85 24.40 -64.01
N ALA A 348 -13.64 23.56 -65.02
CA ALA A 348 -12.61 22.51 -65.04
C ALA A 348 -11.32 22.96 -65.76
N SER A 349 -11.09 24.27 -65.91
CA SER A 349 -9.90 24.86 -66.55
C SER A 349 -8.88 25.38 -65.53
#